data_AF-K9VRG7-F1
#
_entry.id   AF-K9VRG7-F1
#
_cell.length_a   1.000
_cell.length_b   1.000
_cell.length_c   1.000
_cell.angle_alpha   90.00
_cell.angle_beta   90.00
_cell.angle_gamma   90.00
#
_symmetry.space_group_name_H-M   'P 1'
#
loop_
_entity.id
_entity.type
_entity.pdbx_description
1 polymer ?
#
loop_
_entity_poly.entity_id
_entity_poly.type
_entity_poly.pdbx_seq_one_letter_code
_entity_poly.pdbx_strand_id
1 'polypeptide(L)'
;MKYNVDDVVVRNWANLRQMPDGRWNRIWEITLKQAIPESINLENISKLLSHEDFDIRVVMREGNNLAISVTTERWGWEDELIFATYRMFEEIEHLVGKIDIIQAQNRDIWHLQFQTNKLKSFNAD
;
A
#
# COMPACT_ATOMS: atom_id res chain seq x y z
N MET A 1 -19.43 -1.31 -25.83
CA MET A 1 -18.02 -1.68 -25.54
C MET A 1 -18.00 -3.11 -25.05
N LYS A 2 -17.14 -3.97 -25.60
CA LYS A 2 -16.82 -5.28 -25.01
C LYS A 2 -15.53 -5.08 -24.22
N TYR A 3 -15.57 -5.29 -22.90
CA TYR A 3 -14.36 -5.35 -22.09
C TYR A 3 -13.66 -6.67 -22.41
N ASN A 4 -12.36 -6.61 -22.75
CA ASN A 4 -11.59 -7.83 -22.93
C ASN A 4 -11.14 -8.33 -21.54
N VAL A 5 -11.10 -9.65 -21.33
CA VAL A 5 -10.68 -10.21 -20.02
C VAL A 5 -9.24 -9.79 -19.69
N ASP A 6 -8.43 -9.55 -20.72
CA ASP A 6 -7.05 -9.05 -20.61
C ASP A 6 -6.97 -7.59 -20.10
N ASP A 7 -8.07 -6.85 -20.09
CA ASP A 7 -8.13 -5.47 -19.56
C ASP A 7 -8.42 -5.44 -18.04
N VAL A 8 -8.67 -6.60 -17.42
CA VAL A 8 -9.00 -6.70 -15.99
C VAL A 8 -7.73 -6.76 -15.15
N VAL A 9 -7.43 -5.68 -14.43
CA VAL A 9 -6.36 -5.64 -13.43
C VAL A 9 -6.85 -6.24 -12.11
N VAL A 10 -6.43 -7.46 -11.79
CA VAL A 10 -6.69 -8.11 -10.50
C VAL A 10 -5.66 -7.60 -9.47
N ARG A 11 -6.13 -7.16 -8.29
CA ARG A 11 -5.29 -6.66 -7.19
C ARG A 11 -5.37 -7.56 -5.96
N ASN A 12 -4.23 -7.86 -5.39
CA ASN A 12 -4.09 -8.59 -4.13
C ASN A 12 -4.20 -7.61 -2.97
N TRP A 13 -5.38 -7.50 -2.38
CA TRP A 13 -5.60 -6.61 -1.24
C TRP A 13 -4.93 -7.12 0.03
N ALA A 14 -4.72 -6.20 0.98
CA ALA A 14 -4.23 -6.56 2.31
C ALA A 14 -5.09 -7.64 2.97
N ASN A 15 -4.43 -8.46 3.78
CA ASN A 15 -5.11 -9.39 4.66
C ASN A 15 -5.87 -8.62 5.72
N LEU A 16 -7.21 -8.62 5.62
CA LEU A 16 -8.12 -7.95 6.53
C LEU A 16 -8.57 -8.90 7.63
N ARG A 17 -8.51 -8.44 8.88
CA ARG A 17 -9.07 -9.16 10.03
C ARG A 17 -9.68 -8.18 11.02
N GLN A 18 -10.76 -8.61 11.68
CA GLN A 18 -11.24 -7.92 12.86
C GLN A 18 -10.45 -8.39 14.09
N MET A 19 -10.04 -7.44 14.92
CA MET A 19 -9.33 -7.68 16.17
C MET A 19 -10.34 -7.96 17.31
N PRO A 20 -9.90 -8.60 18.41
CA PRO A 20 -10.78 -8.90 19.55
C PRO A 20 -11.41 -7.66 20.21
N ASP A 21 -10.78 -6.50 20.07
CA ASP A 21 -11.26 -5.21 20.56
C ASP A 21 -12.29 -4.54 19.62
N GLY A 22 -12.68 -5.22 18.52
CA GLY A 22 -13.63 -4.73 17.53
C GLY A 22 -13.01 -3.91 16.40
N ARG A 23 -11.74 -3.48 16.52
CA ARG A 23 -11.03 -2.72 15.48
C ARG A 23 -10.69 -3.59 14.29
N TRP A 24 -10.36 -2.97 13.16
CA TRP A 24 -10.03 -3.65 11.91
C TRP A 24 -8.55 -3.48 11.58
N ASN A 25 -7.86 -4.58 11.36
CA ASN A 25 -6.44 -4.60 11.05
C ASN A 25 -6.21 -5.12 9.63
N ARG A 26 -5.40 -4.38 8.86
CA ARG A 26 -4.96 -4.72 7.51
C ARG A 26 -3.47 -4.88 7.51
N ILE A 27 -2.99 -6.02 7.00
CA ILE A 27 -1.56 -6.28 6.91
C ILE A 27 -1.14 -6.27 5.44
N TRP A 28 -0.20 -5.38 5.14
CA TRP A 28 0.48 -5.25 3.86
C TRP A 28 1.86 -5.89 3.94
N GLU A 29 2.11 -6.88 3.09
CA GLU A 29 3.45 -7.45 2.90
C GLU A 29 4.13 -6.72 1.75
N ILE A 30 5.32 -6.18 2.00
CA ILE A 30 6.05 -5.29 1.11
C ILE A 30 7.49 -5.78 0.97
N THR A 31 8.00 -5.78 -0.25
CA THR A 31 9.43 -6.00 -0.54
C THR A 31 10.02 -4.73 -1.13
N LEU A 32 11.10 -4.23 -0.53
CA LEU A 32 11.85 -3.09 -1.03
C LEU A 32 12.90 -3.53 -2.05
N LYS A 33 13.29 -2.64 -2.96
CA LYS A 33 14.36 -2.92 -3.94
C LYS A 33 15.72 -3.13 -3.29
N GLN A 34 15.93 -2.61 -2.09
CA GLN A 34 17.19 -2.64 -1.36
C GLN A 34 16.91 -2.92 0.13
N ALA A 35 17.91 -3.45 0.83
CA ALA A 35 17.84 -3.62 2.27
C ALA A 35 17.71 -2.27 2.98
N ILE A 36 17.01 -2.27 4.12
CA ILE A 36 16.79 -1.06 4.91
C ILE A 36 18.11 -0.70 5.61
N PRO A 37 18.61 0.55 5.51
CA PRO A 37 19.77 0.98 6.28
C PRO A 37 19.51 0.85 7.78
N GLU A 38 20.50 0.36 8.54
CA GLU A 38 20.37 0.18 10.00
C GLU A 38 20.10 1.49 10.75
N SER A 39 20.40 2.65 10.14
CA SER A 39 20.12 3.97 10.69
C SER A 39 18.63 4.35 10.68
N ILE A 40 17.80 3.63 9.92
CA ILE A 40 16.35 3.90 9.83
C ILE A 40 15.63 3.33 11.04
N ASN A 41 14.97 4.21 11.80
CA ASN A 41 14.14 3.83 12.93
C ASN A 41 12.68 3.63 12.49
N LEU A 42 12.29 2.36 12.29
CA LEU A 42 10.93 2.00 11.86
C LEU A 42 9.84 2.32 12.90
N GLU A 43 10.19 2.40 14.19
CA GLU A 43 9.24 2.82 15.23
C GLU A 43 8.90 4.30 15.07
N ASN A 44 9.89 5.15 14.79
CA ASN A 44 9.65 6.56 14.52
C ASN A 44 8.82 6.77 13.25
N ILE A 45 9.06 5.96 12.21
CA ILE A 45 8.24 5.98 10.99
C ILE A 45 6.80 5.56 11.30
N SER A 46 6.60 4.51 12.09
CA SER A 46 5.27 4.07 12.53
C SER A 46 4.51 5.21 13.22
N LYS A 47 5.17 5.93 14.13
CA LYS A 47 4.58 7.10 14.83
C LYS A 47 4.29 8.26 13.88
N LEU A 48 5.18 8.53 12.93
CA LEU A 48 5.02 9.62 11.96
C LEU A 48 3.82 9.37 11.02
N LEU A 49 3.63 8.13 10.60
CA LEU A 49 2.56 7.76 9.68
C LEU A 49 1.21 7.60 10.39
N SER A 50 1.20 7.30 11.69
CA SER A 50 -0.02 7.13 12.46
C SER A 50 -0.73 8.46 12.72
N HIS A 51 -2.06 8.45 12.66
CA HIS A 51 -2.91 9.58 13.02
C HIS A 51 -4.25 9.10 13.58
N GLU A 52 -5.14 10.03 13.96
CA GLU A 52 -6.34 9.77 14.79
C GLU A 52 -7.15 8.51 14.41
N ASP A 53 -7.42 8.31 13.12
CA ASP A 53 -8.22 7.17 12.63
C ASP A 53 -7.39 5.98 12.12
N PHE A 54 -6.06 6.10 12.09
CA PHE A 54 -5.14 5.14 11.45
C PHE A 54 -3.91 4.90 12.33
N ASP A 55 -3.92 3.76 13.02
CA ASP A 55 -2.76 3.27 13.77
C ASP A 55 -1.89 2.40 12.84
N ILE A 56 -0.73 2.94 12.46
CA ILE A 56 0.18 2.35 11.48
C ILE A 56 1.42 1.81 12.19
N ARG A 57 1.70 0.53 11.95
CA ARG A 57 2.89 -0.14 12.46
C ARG A 57 3.71 -0.73 11.32
N VAL A 58 4.98 -0.35 11.25
CA VAL A 58 5.96 -0.85 10.28
C VAL A 58 6.95 -1.75 10.98
N VAL A 59 7.07 -2.99 10.51
CA VAL A 59 7.97 -3.99 11.10
C VAL A 59 8.80 -4.64 10.00
N MET A 60 10.10 -4.76 10.24
CA MET A 60 10.99 -5.54 9.38
C MET A 60 10.79 -7.03 9.64
N ARG A 61 10.62 -7.80 8.56
CA ARG A 61 10.54 -9.26 8.62
C ARG A 61 11.94 -9.85 8.48
N GLU A 62 12.49 -9.79 7.27
CA GLU A 62 13.83 -10.28 6.95
C GLU A 62 14.39 -9.52 5.74
N GLY A 63 15.66 -9.10 5.80
CA GLY A 63 16.35 -8.43 4.70
C GLY A 63 15.67 -7.14 4.25
N ASN A 64 15.05 -7.17 3.07
CA ASN A 64 14.33 -6.06 2.44
C ASN A 64 12.80 -6.19 2.56
N ASN A 65 12.29 -7.12 3.38
CA ASN A 65 10.86 -7.35 3.55
C ASN A 65 10.30 -6.62 4.77
N LEU A 66 9.17 -5.96 4.57
CA LEU A 66 8.40 -5.22 5.57
C LEU A 66 6.99 -5.78 5.67
N ALA A 67 6.48 -5.79 6.89
CA ALA A 67 5.05 -5.86 7.14
C ALA A 67 4.56 -4.51 7.66
N ILE A 68 3.55 -3.94 6.99
CA ILE A 68 2.86 -2.74 7.44
C ILE A 68 1.46 -3.10 7.89
N SER A 69 1.17 -2.86 9.17
CA SER A 69 -0.16 -3.05 9.74
C SER A 69 -0.86 -1.70 9.83
N VAL A 70 -2.09 -1.63 9.35
CA VAL A 70 -2.97 -0.45 9.49
C VAL A 70 -4.20 -0.87 10.28
N THR A 71 -4.41 -0.25 11.44
CA THR A 71 -5.53 -0.53 12.32
C THR A 71 -6.48 0.66 12.36
N THR A 72 -7.76 0.41 12.09
CA THR A 72 -8.83 1.42 12.03
C THR A 72 -9.97 1.02 12.96
N GLU A 73 -10.67 2.00 13.56
CA GLU A 73 -11.80 1.68 14.45
C GLU A 73 -13.00 1.11 13.69
N ARG A 74 -13.24 1.58 12.46
CA ARG A 74 -14.38 1.19 11.63
C ARG A 74 -13.96 0.26 10.50
N TRP A 75 -14.95 -0.43 9.94
CA TRP A 75 -14.76 -1.25 8.73
C TRP A 75 -14.56 -0.31 7.52
N GLY A 76 -13.32 0.15 7.34
CA GLY A 76 -12.95 1.05 6.25
C GLY A 76 -12.89 0.32 4.91
N TRP A 77 -13.94 0.41 4.10
CA TRP A 77 -13.81 0.42 2.65
C TRP A 77 -14.11 1.81 2.09
N GLU A 78 -14.03 2.83 2.94
CA GLU A 78 -14.22 4.23 2.57
C GLU A 78 -13.06 4.69 1.68
N ASP A 79 -13.35 5.55 0.70
CA ASP A 79 -12.37 6.10 -0.25
C ASP A 79 -11.14 6.68 0.48
N GLU A 80 -11.35 7.26 1.66
CA GLU A 80 -10.31 7.78 2.54
C GLU A 80 -9.24 6.75 2.88
N LEU A 81 -9.61 5.50 3.18
CA LEU A 81 -8.64 4.44 3.45
C LEU A 81 -7.79 4.12 2.21
N ILE A 82 -8.38 4.17 1.01
CA ILE A 82 -7.65 3.93 -0.24
C ILE A 82 -6.60 5.03 -0.44
N PHE A 83 -6.99 6.29 -0.28
CA PHE A 83 -6.07 7.42 -0.38
C PHE A 83 -5.00 7.40 0.72
N ALA A 84 -5.38 7.11 1.96
CA ALA A 84 -4.45 7.01 3.09
C ALA A 84 -3.43 5.88 2.87
N THR A 85 -3.88 4.70 2.41
CA THR A 85 -3.02 3.57 2.09
C THR A 85 -2.02 3.92 0.98
N TYR A 86 -2.49 4.62 -0.06
CA TYR A 86 -1.61 5.01 -1.16
C TYR A 86 -0.55 6.03 -0.72
N ARG A 87 -0.96 7.07 0.03
CA ARG A 87 -0.02 8.04 0.62
C ARG A 87 0.97 7.36 1.55
N MET A 88 0.51 6.41 2.37
CA MET A 88 1.39 5.62 3.23
C MET A 88 2.48 4.92 2.41
N PHE A 89 2.18 4.33 1.24
CA PHE A 89 3.22 3.73 0.41
C PHE A 89 4.21 4.75 -0.16
N GLU A 90 3.75 5.94 -0.55
CA GLU A 90 4.63 7.01 -1.03
C GLU A 90 5.57 7.51 0.08
N GLU A 91 5.05 7.67 1.29
CA GLU A 91 5.86 8.06 2.46
C GLU A 91 6.87 6.97 2.83
N ILE A 92 6.49 5.69 2.77
CA ILE A 92 7.43 4.58 2.97
C ILE A 92 8.54 4.60 1.92
N GLU A 93 8.22 4.87 0.65
CA GLU A 93 9.24 5.02 -0.38
C GLU A 93 10.22 6.16 -0.09
N HIS A 94 9.72 7.27 0.44
CA HIS A 94 10.51 8.44 0.77
C HIS A 94 11.41 8.20 1.99
N LEU A 95 10.87 7.57 3.03
CA LEU A 95 11.52 7.44 4.34
C LEU A 95 12.41 6.19 4.45
N VAL A 96 12.04 5.10 3.77
CA VAL A 96 12.68 3.79 3.94
C VAL A 96 13.44 3.37 2.68
N GLY A 97 12.85 3.60 1.51
CA GLY A 97 13.44 3.24 0.23
C GLY A 97 12.41 2.69 -0.77
N LYS A 98 12.82 2.54 -2.02
CA LYS A 98 11.91 2.17 -3.12
C LYS A 98 11.25 0.81 -2.91
N ILE A 99 9.93 0.76 -3.08
CA ILE A 99 9.13 -0.46 -3.01
C ILE A 99 9.21 -1.15 -4.37
N ASP A 100 9.42 -2.46 -4.35
CA ASP A 100 9.37 -3.31 -5.55
C ASP A 100 8.03 -4.04 -5.65
N ILE A 101 7.61 -4.64 -4.54
CA ILE A 101 6.45 -5.53 -4.47
C ILE A 101 5.55 -5.13 -3.31
N ILE A 102 4.25 -5.14 -3.55
CA ILE A 102 3.19 -5.08 -2.54
C ILE A 102 2.28 -6.28 -2.76
N GLN A 103 2.08 -7.12 -1.74
CA GLN A 103 1.19 -8.28 -1.80
C GLN A 103 1.46 -9.22 -2.99
N ALA A 104 2.73 -9.56 -3.20
CA ALA A 104 3.21 -10.37 -4.32
C ALA A 104 2.94 -9.79 -5.72
N GLN A 105 2.61 -8.50 -5.81
CA GLN A 105 2.40 -7.77 -7.06
C GLN A 105 3.37 -6.61 -7.19
N ASN A 106 3.77 -6.29 -8.43
CA ASN A 106 4.62 -5.13 -8.69
C ASN A 106 3.95 -3.84 -8.17
N ARG A 107 4.74 -2.98 -7.53
CA ARG A 107 4.30 -1.68 -6.99
C ARG A 107 3.51 -0.83 -7.98
N ASP A 108 3.81 -0.90 -9.27
CA ASP A 108 3.21 -0.08 -10.32
C ASP A 108 1.74 -0.42 -10.59
N ILE A 109 1.30 -1.65 -10.28
CA ILE A 109 -0.12 -2.05 -10.38
C ILE A 109 -1.00 -1.19 -9.45
N TRP A 110 -0.43 -0.69 -8.37
CA TRP A 110 -1.09 0.19 -7.40
C TRP A 110 -1.09 1.66 -7.81
N HIS A 111 -0.27 2.08 -8.78
CA HIS A 111 -0.33 3.41 -9.38
C HIS A 111 -1.41 3.55 -10.45
N LEU A 112 -1.83 2.43 -11.07
CA LEU A 112 -2.84 2.42 -12.14
C LEU A 112 -4.24 2.90 -11.71
N GLN A 113 -4.52 2.99 -10.42
CA GLN A 113 -5.81 3.49 -9.92
C GLN A 113 -5.98 5.00 -10.09
N PHE A 114 -4.88 5.75 -10.24
CA PHE A 114 -4.88 7.22 -10.39
C PHE A 114 -4.36 7.68 -11.75
N GLN A 115 -3.82 6.77 -12.56
CA GLN A 115 -3.64 7.04 -13.98
C GLN A 115 -5.01 6.97 -14.65
N THR A 116 -5.77 8.06 -14.55
CA THR A 116 -6.82 8.33 -15.54
C THR A 116 -6.20 8.14 -16.89
N ASN A 117 -6.76 7.23 -17.69
CA ASN A 117 -6.37 6.95 -19.07
C ASN A 117 -5.73 8.19 -19.69
N LYS A 118 -4.40 8.20 -19.84
CA LYS A 118 -3.83 9.00 -20.92
C LYS A 118 -4.51 8.43 -22.14
N LEU A 119 -5.50 9.17 -22.66
CA LEU A 119 -6.14 8.90 -23.93
C LEU A 119 -5.04 8.42 -24.85
N LYS A 120 -5.09 7.13 -25.23
CA LYS A 120 -4.35 6.67 -26.40
C LYS A 120 -4.73 7.68 -27.47
N SER A 121 -3.76 8.49 -27.90
CA SER A 121 -3.94 9.40 -28.99
C SER A 121 -4.46 8.57 -30.14
N PHE A 122 -5.75 8.74 -30.45
CA PHE A 122 -6.31 8.27 -31.70
C PHE A 122 -5.55 9.05 -32.77
N ASN A 123 -4.60 8.41 -33.42
CA ASN A 123 -4.18 8.84 -34.74
C ASN A 123 -5.42 8.67 -35.62
N ALA A 124 -6.11 9.78 -35.86
CA ALA A 124 -7.04 9.87 -36.96
C ALA A 124 -6.17 10.09 -38.21
N ASP A 125 -6.01 9.01 -38.97
CA ASP A 125 -5.73 9.11 -40.42
C ASP A 125 -7.03 9.51 -41.15
#